data_AF-A0AA42YKD3-F1
#
_entry.id   AF-A0AA42YKD3-F1
#
_cell.length_a   1.000
_cell.length_b   1.000
_cell.length_c   1.000
_cell.angle_alpha   90.00
_cell.angle_beta   90.00
_cell.angle_gamma   90.00
#
_symmetry.space_group_name_H-M   'P 1'
#
loop_
_entity.id
_entity.type
_entity.pdbx_description
1 polymer ?
#
loop_
_entity_poly.entity_id
_entity_poly.type
_entity_poly.pdbx_seq_one_letter_code
_entity_poly.pdbx_strand_id
1 'polypeptide(L)'
;MNCNQHHITELFKQFADIQQNLLSRPDTVQQHVANRFFKQLLDRFHRETDVSILLRALPDSYFPLGMLAQTIFADVVGMRFFINKKRWDLEPILGQELVEWATAFLKIRHDIRTLFDPNTVTCIPVDGTRHHLPSGQWCTLCGACCKIGGVPPDPPTGVVYPDHWFGFLAGDTFENQQLCPFLFQYFGEPRFFCAIHNIKPVSCRLFEQEDCRRRLEDRGLHSN
;
A
#
# COMPACT_ATOMS: atom_id res chain seq x y z
N MET A 1 -19.39 22.85 8.99
CA MET A 1 -19.32 22.04 7.74
C MET A 1 -19.89 20.67 8.06
N ASN A 2 -20.86 20.22 7.27
CA ASN A 2 -21.67 19.03 7.54
C ASN A 2 -20.82 17.78 7.24
N CYS A 3 -20.64 16.86 8.20
CA CYS A 3 -19.82 15.65 8.03
C CYS A 3 -20.30 14.69 6.91
N ASN A 4 -21.47 14.95 6.32
CA ASN A 4 -22.10 14.11 5.28
C ASN A 4 -21.76 14.47 3.83
N GLN A 5 -20.86 15.43 3.55
CA GLN A 5 -20.68 15.92 2.17
C GLN A 5 -19.56 15.26 1.35
N HIS A 6 -18.57 14.60 1.95
CA HIS A 6 -17.41 14.09 1.22
C HIS A 6 -17.37 12.56 1.14
N HIS A 7 -17.33 12.03 -0.08
CA HIS A 7 -17.20 10.59 -0.35
C HIS A 7 -15.89 10.03 0.24
N ILE A 8 -15.88 8.76 0.68
CA ILE A 8 -14.68 8.09 1.23
C ILE A 8 -13.41 8.30 0.38
N THR A 9 -13.53 8.22 -0.93
CA THR A 9 -12.45 8.45 -1.91
C THR A 9 -11.80 9.83 -1.76
N GLU A 10 -12.59 10.87 -1.52
CA GLU A 10 -12.07 12.23 -1.34
C GLU A 10 -11.38 12.37 0.01
N LEU A 11 -12.02 11.86 1.06
CA LEU A 11 -11.47 11.87 2.41
C LEU A 11 -10.14 11.12 2.48
N PHE A 12 -10.07 9.93 1.89
CA PHE A 12 -8.85 9.14 1.81
C PHE A 12 -7.76 9.88 1.05
N LYS A 13 -8.05 10.43 -0.14
CA LYS A 13 -7.05 11.14 -0.94
C LYS A 13 -6.51 12.40 -0.25
N GLN A 14 -7.39 13.18 0.40
CA GLN A 14 -6.99 14.37 1.15
C GLN A 14 -6.13 14.00 2.37
N PHE A 15 -6.55 12.99 3.14
CA PHE A 15 -5.75 12.47 4.24
C PHE A 15 -4.39 11.96 3.75
N ALA A 16 -4.38 11.13 2.70
CA ALA A 16 -3.16 10.52 2.15
C ALA A 16 -2.17 11.59 1.68
N ASP A 17 -2.61 12.63 1.00
CA ASP A 17 -1.74 13.72 0.54
C ASP A 17 -1.07 14.44 1.71
N ILE A 18 -1.86 14.86 2.71
CA ILE A 18 -1.33 15.58 3.87
C ILE A 18 -0.45 14.68 4.73
N GLN A 19 -0.86 13.43 4.97
CA GLN A 19 -0.10 12.49 5.78
C GLN A 19 1.25 12.13 5.13
N GLN A 20 1.29 11.97 3.81
CA GLN A 20 2.54 11.75 3.09
C GLN A 20 3.49 12.95 3.21
N ASN A 21 2.95 14.17 3.13
CA ASN A 21 3.73 15.40 3.34
C ASN A 21 4.27 15.49 4.77
N LEU A 22 3.47 15.14 5.78
CA LEU A 22 3.88 15.10 7.19
C LEU A 22 4.99 14.09 7.47
N LEU A 23 4.86 12.88 6.93
CA LEU A 23 5.89 11.84 7.06
C LEU A 23 7.19 12.26 6.37
N SER A 24 7.09 13.02 5.27
CA SER A 24 8.23 13.55 4.55
C SER A 24 8.87 14.76 5.26
N ARG A 25 8.07 15.63 5.89
CA ARG A 25 8.46 16.88 6.56
C ARG A 25 7.47 17.19 7.70
N PRO A 26 7.89 17.08 8.97
CA PRO A 26 7.02 17.39 10.10
C PRO A 26 6.58 18.86 10.11
N ASP A 27 5.27 19.10 10.18
CA ASP A 27 4.65 20.43 10.25
C ASP A 27 3.43 20.38 11.19
N THR A 28 3.43 21.17 12.25
CA THR A 28 2.38 21.16 13.28
C THR A 28 1.03 21.64 12.77
N VAL A 29 0.99 22.56 11.80
CA VAL A 29 -0.25 23.05 11.19
C VAL A 29 -0.85 21.94 10.33
N GLN A 30 -0.02 21.28 9.53
CA GLN A 30 -0.46 20.15 8.71
C GLN A 30 -0.94 18.98 9.57
N GLN A 31 -0.33 18.75 10.75
CA GLN A 31 -0.75 17.69 11.67
C GLN A 31 -2.21 17.85 12.11
N HIS A 32 -2.62 19.08 12.44
CA HIS A 32 -4.01 19.35 12.82
C HIS A 32 -4.99 19.12 11.66
N VAL A 33 -4.58 19.44 10.43
CA VAL A 33 -5.40 19.22 9.24
C VAL A 33 -5.50 17.72 8.92
N ALA A 34 -4.39 16.98 8.99
CA ALA A 34 -4.37 15.53 8.81
C ALA A 34 -5.28 14.83 9.83
N ASN A 35 -5.17 15.18 11.12
CA ASN A 35 -6.03 14.61 12.17
C ASN A 35 -7.52 14.88 11.92
N ARG A 36 -7.87 16.03 11.33
CA ARG A 36 -9.26 16.37 10.98
C ARG A 36 -9.80 15.47 9.87
N PHE A 37 -9.07 15.35 8.76
CA PHE A 37 -9.49 14.47 7.65
C PHE A 37 -9.46 13.01 8.05
N PHE A 38 -8.48 12.62 8.88
CA PHE A 38 -8.42 11.27 9.40
C PHE A 38 -9.65 10.94 10.26
N LYS A 39 -10.02 11.83 11.18
CA LYS A 39 -11.24 11.66 11.97
C LYS A 39 -12.48 11.54 11.08
N GLN A 40 -12.63 12.42 10.08
CA GLN A 40 -13.75 12.36 9.14
C GLN A 40 -13.79 11.05 8.34
N LEU A 41 -12.62 10.54 7.93
CA LEU A 41 -12.50 9.24 7.28
C LEU A 41 -12.95 8.13 8.22
N LEU A 42 -12.48 8.11 9.47
CA LEU A 42 -12.87 7.09 10.47
C LEU A 42 -14.36 7.15 10.83
N ASP A 43 -14.94 8.35 10.89
CA ASP A 43 -16.38 8.55 11.11
C ASP A 43 -17.24 7.87 10.03
N ARG A 44 -16.69 7.58 8.84
CA ARG A 44 -17.37 6.78 7.79
C ARG A 44 -17.52 5.30 8.15
N PHE A 45 -16.66 4.77 9.00
CA PHE A 45 -16.61 3.34 9.36
C PHE A 45 -17.29 3.01 10.68
N HIS A 46 -17.65 4.04 11.45
CA HIS A 46 -18.00 3.97 12.88
C HIS A 46 -19.22 3.12 13.24
N ARG A 47 -19.97 2.58 12.26
CA ARG A 47 -21.17 1.76 12.47
C ARG A 47 -21.00 0.28 12.17
N GLU A 48 -19.97 -0.12 11.43
CA GLU A 48 -19.89 -1.48 10.86
C GLU A 48 -18.49 -2.11 10.93
N THR A 49 -17.43 -1.36 11.27
CA THR A 49 -16.05 -1.85 11.17
C THR A 49 -15.22 -1.44 12.38
N ASP A 50 -14.33 -2.34 12.84
CA ASP A 50 -13.30 -2.01 13.82
C ASP A 50 -12.30 -1.00 13.24
N VAL A 51 -12.49 0.27 13.61
CA VAL A 51 -11.63 1.39 13.21
C VAL A 51 -10.23 1.31 13.82
N SER A 52 -9.98 0.44 14.79
CA SER A 52 -8.66 0.28 15.43
C SER A 52 -7.58 -0.14 14.43
N ILE A 53 -7.97 -0.91 13.40
CA ILE A 53 -7.08 -1.32 12.31
C ILE A 53 -6.63 -0.10 11.50
N LEU A 54 -7.57 0.75 11.10
CA LEU A 54 -7.29 1.96 10.33
C LEU A 54 -6.47 2.96 11.15
N LEU A 55 -6.80 3.12 12.44
CA LEU A 55 -6.06 3.95 13.41
C LEU A 55 -4.58 3.57 13.51
N ARG A 56 -4.26 2.28 13.39
CA ARG A 56 -2.90 1.76 13.48
C ARG A 56 -2.17 1.75 12.14
N ALA A 57 -2.85 1.38 11.05
CA ALA A 57 -2.22 1.19 9.75
C ALA A 57 -1.97 2.51 9.02
N LEU A 58 -2.97 3.38 8.93
CA LEU A 58 -2.90 4.58 8.08
C LEU A 58 -1.80 5.58 8.46
N PRO A 59 -1.46 5.76 9.76
CA PRO A 59 -0.34 6.61 10.15
C PRO A 59 1.04 5.94 10.08
N ASP A 60 1.13 4.61 9.87
CA ASP A 60 2.43 3.91 9.84
C ASP A 60 3.29 4.45 8.69
N SER A 61 4.57 4.72 8.96
CA SER A 61 5.50 5.34 8.02
C SER A 61 5.75 4.50 6.76
N TYR A 62 5.39 3.21 6.80
CA TYR A 62 5.52 2.29 5.68
C TYR A 62 4.22 1.97 4.94
N PHE A 63 3.09 2.50 5.41
CA PHE A 63 1.81 2.23 4.79
C PHE A 63 1.74 2.87 3.39
N PRO A 64 1.30 2.14 2.34
CA PRO A 64 1.40 2.58 0.95
C PRO A 64 0.29 3.54 0.52
N LEU A 65 0.06 4.62 1.29
CA LEU A 65 -0.97 5.64 1.05
C LEU A 65 -1.01 6.12 -0.40
N GLY A 66 0.16 6.47 -0.95
CA GLY A 66 0.28 6.99 -2.30
C GLY A 66 -0.14 6.00 -3.37
N MET A 67 0.11 4.70 -3.17
CA MET A 67 -0.28 3.67 -4.13
C MET A 67 -1.76 3.33 -4.04
N LEU A 68 -2.34 3.25 -2.84
CA LEU A 68 -3.79 3.03 -2.71
C LEU A 68 -4.60 4.19 -3.29
N ALA A 69 -4.11 5.43 -3.15
CA ALA A 69 -4.71 6.61 -3.77
C ALA A 69 -4.72 6.54 -5.31
N GLN A 70 -3.69 5.92 -5.90
CA GLN A 70 -3.49 5.75 -7.35
C GLN A 70 -4.08 4.46 -7.92
N THR A 71 -4.69 3.59 -7.09
CA THR A 71 -5.22 2.30 -7.52
C THR A 71 -6.65 2.13 -7.03
N ILE A 72 -6.84 1.62 -5.82
CA ILE A 72 -8.14 1.37 -5.18
C ILE A 72 -9.08 2.58 -5.29
N PHE A 73 -8.53 3.77 -4.99
CA PHE A 73 -9.27 5.03 -4.98
C PHE A 73 -9.12 5.85 -6.27
N ALA A 74 -8.43 5.34 -7.29
CA ALA A 74 -8.34 6.00 -8.59
C ALA A 74 -9.43 5.51 -9.54
N ASP A 75 -9.97 6.43 -10.34
CA ASP A 75 -10.93 6.07 -11.37
C ASP A 75 -10.28 5.08 -12.35
N VAL A 76 -11.04 4.06 -12.74
CA VAL A 76 -10.55 3.05 -13.68
C VAL A 76 -11.02 3.44 -15.07
N VAL A 77 -10.06 3.72 -15.95
CA VAL A 77 -10.30 4.01 -17.36
C VAL A 77 -9.85 2.80 -18.17
N GLY A 78 -10.80 2.06 -18.73
CA GLY A 78 -10.56 1.01 -19.72
C GLY A 78 -10.99 1.47 -21.11
N MET A 79 -10.55 0.77 -22.16
CA MET A 79 -10.90 1.10 -23.56
C MET A 79 -12.41 1.24 -23.83
N ARG A 80 -13.27 0.61 -23.00
CA ARG A 80 -14.74 0.59 -23.18
C ARG A 80 -15.54 0.88 -21.91
N PHE A 81 -14.88 1.20 -20.81
CA PHE A 81 -15.57 1.42 -19.54
C PHE A 81 -14.83 2.43 -18.68
N PHE A 82 -15.60 3.18 -17.89
CA PHE A 82 -15.12 4.14 -16.91
C PHE A 82 -15.78 3.84 -15.58
N ILE A 83 -14.98 3.58 -14.55
CA ILE A 83 -15.46 3.41 -13.18
C ILE A 83 -15.05 4.63 -12.37
N ASN A 84 -16.01 5.51 -12.14
CA ASN A 84 -15.85 6.62 -11.20
C ASN A 84 -15.87 6.09 -9.76
N LYS A 85 -14.74 6.15 -9.06
CA LYS A 85 -14.60 5.72 -7.66
C LYS A 85 -15.26 6.68 -6.66
N LYS A 86 -15.92 7.74 -7.10
CA LYS A 86 -16.78 8.62 -6.27
C LYS A 86 -18.26 8.26 -6.33
N ARG A 87 -18.60 7.16 -7.00
CA ARG A 87 -19.95 6.58 -7.00
C ARG A 87 -20.30 6.09 -5.60
N TRP A 88 -21.37 6.64 -5.02
CA TRP A 88 -21.81 6.30 -3.66
C TRP A 88 -22.12 4.81 -3.46
N ASP A 89 -22.55 4.10 -4.50
CA ASP A 89 -22.78 2.65 -4.43
C ASP A 89 -21.48 1.83 -4.29
N LEU A 90 -20.31 2.43 -4.60
CA LEU A 90 -19.00 1.82 -4.39
C LEU A 90 -18.41 2.16 -3.02
N GLU A 91 -18.95 3.12 -2.27
CA GLU A 91 -18.40 3.54 -0.97
C GLU A 91 -18.25 2.37 0.03
N PRO A 92 -19.25 1.48 0.20
CA PRO A 92 -19.09 0.32 1.10
C PRO A 92 -17.96 -0.61 0.68
N ILE A 93 -17.85 -0.90 -0.62
CA ILE A 93 -16.81 -1.79 -1.19
C ILE A 93 -15.42 -1.16 -0.98
N LEU A 94 -15.27 0.14 -1.26
CA LEU A 94 -14.01 0.85 -1.06
C LEU A 94 -13.61 0.94 0.41
N GLY A 95 -14.60 1.06 1.31
CA GLY A 95 -14.38 0.98 2.74
C GLY A 95 -13.85 -0.39 3.14
N GLN A 96 -14.51 -1.46 2.71
CA GLN A 96 -14.09 -2.83 2.97
C GLN A 96 -12.67 -3.10 2.44
N GLU A 97 -12.40 -2.75 1.18
CA GLU A 97 -11.07 -2.89 0.57
C GLU A 97 -10.00 -2.17 1.40
N LEU A 98 -10.25 -0.94 1.87
CA LEU A 98 -9.29 -0.22 2.71
C LEU A 98 -8.98 -0.95 4.03
N VAL A 99 -10.00 -1.51 4.67
CA VAL A 99 -9.85 -2.25 5.93
C VAL A 99 -9.10 -3.57 5.72
N GLU A 100 -9.40 -4.29 4.64
CA GLU A 100 -8.71 -5.52 4.27
C GLU A 100 -7.21 -5.25 4.02
N TRP A 101 -6.91 -4.20 3.26
CA TRP A 101 -5.53 -3.76 2.99
C TRP A 101 -4.79 -3.31 4.26
N ALA A 102 -5.46 -2.56 5.14
CA ALA A 102 -4.90 -2.16 6.42
C ALA A 102 -4.63 -3.37 7.35
N THR A 103 -5.54 -4.35 7.34
CA THR A 103 -5.40 -5.59 8.12
C THR A 103 -4.21 -6.40 7.63
N ALA A 104 -4.10 -6.63 6.33
CA ALA A 104 -3.00 -7.38 5.74
C ALA A 104 -1.66 -6.68 5.94
N PHE A 105 -1.60 -5.36 5.79
CA PHE A 105 -0.41 -4.59 6.09
C PHE A 105 0.05 -4.81 7.54
N LEU A 106 -0.84 -4.64 8.52
CA LEU A 106 -0.48 -4.82 9.94
C LEU A 106 -0.05 -6.24 10.25
N LYS A 107 -0.68 -7.23 9.61
CA LYS A 107 -0.32 -8.64 9.77
C LYS A 107 1.07 -8.93 9.21
N ILE A 108 1.36 -8.49 7.99
CA ILE A 108 2.68 -8.61 7.37
C ILE A 108 3.74 -7.87 8.20
N ARG A 109 3.44 -6.64 8.67
CA ARG A 109 4.32 -5.88 9.57
C ARG A 109 4.62 -6.63 10.86
N HIS A 110 3.63 -7.32 11.42
CA HIS A 110 3.80 -8.14 12.62
C HIS A 110 4.67 -9.37 12.33
N ASP A 111 4.34 -10.14 11.29
CA ASP A 111 5.08 -11.35 10.92
C ASP A 111 6.54 -11.07 10.60
N ILE A 112 6.82 -9.98 9.86
CA ILE A 112 8.18 -9.52 9.58
C ILE A 112 8.97 -9.29 10.87
N ARG A 113 8.32 -8.75 11.91
CA ARG A 113 8.97 -8.45 13.19
C ARG A 113 9.15 -9.69 14.08
N THR A 114 8.26 -10.67 13.99
CA THR A 114 8.22 -11.80 14.91
C THR A 114 8.80 -13.09 14.35
N LEU A 115 8.75 -13.28 13.03
CA LEU A 115 9.12 -14.52 12.35
C LEU A 115 10.38 -14.39 11.50
N PHE A 116 10.77 -13.17 11.15
CA PHE A 116 11.93 -12.89 10.31
C PHE A 116 12.86 -11.90 11.00
N ASP A 117 14.12 -11.87 10.59
CA ASP A 117 15.03 -10.81 11.01
C ASP A 117 14.76 -9.55 10.17
N PRO A 118 14.30 -8.43 10.78
CA PRO A 118 13.97 -7.21 10.05
C PRO A 118 15.14 -6.61 9.27
N ASN A 119 16.38 -6.96 9.60
CA ASN A 119 17.58 -6.47 8.91
C ASN A 119 17.88 -7.26 7.63
N THR A 120 17.36 -8.48 7.49
CA THR A 120 17.71 -9.38 6.39
C THR A 120 16.52 -9.80 5.54
N VAL A 121 15.28 -9.63 6.03
CA VAL A 121 14.06 -9.95 5.27
C VAL A 121 13.88 -9.08 4.02
N THR A 122 14.32 -7.82 4.10
CA THR A 122 14.27 -6.85 3.02
C THR A 122 15.58 -6.08 2.93
N CYS A 123 15.68 -5.21 1.93
CA CYS A 123 16.89 -4.48 1.61
C CYS A 123 17.06 -3.18 2.42
N ILE A 124 16.08 -2.82 3.26
CA ILE A 124 16.11 -1.66 4.16
C ILE A 124 15.56 -2.00 5.56
N PRO A 125 16.02 -1.33 6.64
CA PRO A 125 15.42 -1.49 7.96
C PRO A 125 13.94 -1.07 7.99
N VAL A 126 13.07 -1.92 8.56
CA VAL A 126 11.62 -1.65 8.72
C VAL A 126 11.26 -1.42 10.20
N ASP A 127 12.14 -0.72 10.92
CA ASP A 127 12.07 -0.45 12.35
C ASP A 127 11.19 0.77 12.69
N GLY A 128 10.84 1.59 11.70
CA GLY A 128 10.09 2.84 11.89
C GLY A 128 10.99 4.07 11.97
N THR A 129 12.30 3.90 11.78
CA THR A 129 13.28 4.99 11.79
C THR A 129 13.63 5.40 10.37
N ARG A 130 13.59 6.72 10.10
CA ARG A 130 14.01 7.25 8.80
C ARG A 130 15.53 7.15 8.66
N HIS A 131 15.97 6.63 7.53
CA HIS A 131 17.37 6.43 7.17
C HIS A 131 17.65 6.85 5.72
N HIS A 132 18.92 6.85 5.31
CA HIS A 132 19.25 7.05 3.90
C HIS A 132 19.02 5.75 3.14
N LEU A 133 18.25 5.83 2.05
CA LEU A 133 18.06 4.66 1.20
C LEU A 133 19.36 4.32 0.47
N PRO A 134 19.76 3.03 0.42
CA PRO A 134 20.97 2.61 -0.26
C PRO A 134 20.89 2.94 -1.76
N SER A 135 21.95 3.52 -2.33
CA SER A 135 22.03 3.81 -3.76
C SER A 135 22.21 2.53 -4.58
N GLY A 136 21.53 2.40 -5.72
CA GLY A 136 21.81 1.34 -6.70
C GLY A 136 21.18 -0.03 -6.42
N GLN A 137 20.33 -0.17 -5.40
CA GLN A 137 19.56 -1.40 -5.22
C GLN A 137 18.34 -1.44 -6.17
N TRP A 138 18.02 -2.66 -6.63
CA TRP A 138 16.93 -2.96 -7.59
C TRP A 138 15.57 -2.37 -7.18
N CYS A 139 15.33 -2.22 -5.87
CA CYS A 139 14.05 -1.78 -5.31
C CYS A 139 14.04 -0.32 -4.81
N THR A 140 14.96 0.52 -5.25
CA THR A 140 15.05 1.91 -4.75
C THR A 140 13.98 2.84 -5.31
N LEU A 141 13.38 2.50 -6.47
CA LEU A 141 12.39 3.31 -7.16
C LEU A 141 11.48 2.42 -8.05
N CYS A 142 10.31 1.99 -7.51
CA CYS A 142 9.06 1.61 -8.20
C CYS A 142 8.51 0.20 -7.87
N GLY A 143 7.22 0.14 -7.51
CA GLY A 143 6.40 -1.06 -7.27
C GLY A 143 5.62 -1.56 -8.48
N ALA A 144 6.10 -1.39 -9.72
CA ALA A 144 5.35 -1.80 -10.92
C ALA A 144 5.26 -3.33 -11.07
N CYS A 145 6.25 -4.09 -10.60
CA CYS A 145 6.14 -5.55 -10.48
C CYS A 145 5.07 -5.94 -9.44
N CYS A 146 4.80 -5.07 -8.46
CA CYS A 146 3.77 -5.27 -7.46
C CYS A 146 2.36 -4.91 -7.96
N LYS A 147 2.18 -4.46 -9.21
CA LYS A 147 0.85 -4.31 -9.84
C LYS A 147 0.35 -5.61 -10.51
N ILE A 148 0.99 -6.73 -10.20
CA ILE A 148 0.57 -8.04 -10.66
C ILE A 148 -0.37 -8.58 -9.59
N GLY A 149 -1.60 -8.93 -9.96
CA GLY A 149 -2.64 -9.39 -9.04
C GLY A 149 -2.41 -10.79 -8.45
N GLY A 150 -1.15 -11.23 -8.33
CA GLY A 150 -0.78 -12.55 -7.85
C GLY A 150 0.42 -13.17 -8.56
N VAL A 151 1.16 -14.03 -7.86
CA VAL A 151 2.25 -14.86 -8.40
C VAL A 151 2.26 -16.22 -7.69
N PRO A 152 2.83 -17.28 -8.29
CA PRO A 152 3.08 -18.52 -7.57
C PRO A 152 3.86 -18.25 -6.27
N PRO A 153 3.32 -18.63 -5.10
CA PRO A 153 3.85 -18.22 -3.79
C PRO A 153 5.01 -19.10 -3.31
N ASP A 154 5.85 -19.60 -4.22
CA ASP A 154 6.92 -20.55 -3.90
C ASP A 154 8.04 -19.88 -3.11
N PRO A 155 8.27 -20.25 -1.83
CA PRO A 155 9.33 -19.67 -1.03
C PRO A 155 10.72 -20.11 -1.55
N PRO A 156 11.76 -19.28 -1.37
CA PRO A 156 13.12 -19.71 -1.66
C PRO A 156 13.59 -20.79 -0.67
N THR A 157 14.61 -21.56 -1.05
CA THR A 157 15.19 -22.62 -0.23
C THR A 157 15.53 -22.14 1.18
N GLY A 158 15.06 -22.87 2.19
CA GLY A 158 15.31 -22.57 3.61
C GLY A 158 14.40 -21.51 4.21
N VAL A 159 13.48 -20.93 3.44
CA VAL A 159 12.46 -20.00 3.94
C VAL A 159 11.12 -20.71 4.06
N VAL A 160 10.42 -20.47 5.16
CA VAL A 160 9.04 -20.92 5.37
C VAL A 160 8.17 -19.69 5.56
N TYR A 161 7.20 -19.49 4.66
CA TYR A 161 6.22 -18.42 4.83
C TYR A 161 5.10 -18.87 5.78
N PRO A 162 4.49 -17.94 6.54
CA PRO A 162 3.21 -18.18 7.19
C PRO A 162 2.14 -18.61 6.18
N ASP A 163 1.29 -19.57 6.53
CA ASP A 163 0.27 -20.15 5.63
C ASP A 163 -0.60 -19.09 4.92
N HIS A 164 -0.93 -18.02 5.62
CA HIS A 164 -1.79 -16.98 5.08
C HIS A 164 -1.07 -16.06 4.07
N TRP A 165 0.27 -16.05 4.01
CA TRP A 165 1.01 -15.32 2.97
C TRP A 165 0.81 -15.95 1.60
N PHE A 166 0.53 -17.26 1.52
CA PHE A 166 0.30 -17.94 0.25
C PHE A 166 -0.87 -17.30 -0.50
N GLY A 167 -1.99 -17.02 0.18
CA GLY A 167 -3.12 -16.31 -0.43
C GLY A 167 -2.78 -14.87 -0.84
N PHE A 168 -2.06 -14.11 0.00
CA PHE A 168 -1.63 -12.75 -0.33
C PHE A 168 -0.73 -12.71 -1.57
N LEU A 169 0.19 -13.67 -1.69
CA LEU A 169 1.12 -13.75 -2.79
C LEU A 169 0.46 -14.27 -4.06
N ALA A 170 -0.42 -15.27 -3.95
CA ALA A 170 -1.15 -15.85 -5.07
C ALA A 170 -2.22 -14.94 -5.66
N GLY A 171 -2.69 -13.93 -4.91
CA GLY A 171 -3.78 -13.06 -5.34
C GLY A 171 -5.17 -13.53 -4.93
N ASP A 172 -5.24 -14.56 -4.07
CA ASP A 172 -6.48 -15.25 -3.75
C ASP A 172 -7.21 -14.65 -2.54
N THR A 173 -6.56 -13.75 -1.79
CA THR A 173 -7.12 -13.23 -0.53
C THR A 173 -8.09 -12.07 -0.72
N PHE A 174 -7.87 -11.18 -1.70
CA PHE A 174 -8.74 -10.02 -1.92
C PHE A 174 -9.50 -10.17 -3.23
N GLU A 175 -10.78 -9.79 -3.24
CA GLU A 175 -11.60 -9.81 -4.47
C GLU A 175 -11.00 -8.95 -5.59
N ASN A 176 -10.30 -7.88 -5.23
CA ASN A 176 -9.69 -6.92 -6.15
C ASN A 176 -8.25 -6.60 -5.74
N GLN A 177 -7.36 -7.61 -5.84
CA GLN A 177 -5.94 -7.43 -5.58
C GLN A 177 -5.23 -6.70 -6.74
N GLN A 178 -5.33 -5.37 -6.77
CA GLN A 178 -4.62 -4.54 -7.77
C GLN A 178 -3.13 -4.34 -7.48
N LEU A 179 -2.73 -4.63 -6.24
CA LEU A 179 -1.38 -4.44 -5.73
C LEU A 179 -0.94 -5.69 -4.94
N CYS A 180 0.35 -5.90 -4.83
CA CYS A 180 0.92 -6.87 -3.91
C CYS A 180 0.88 -6.30 -2.47
N PRO A 181 0.36 -7.05 -1.48
CA PRO A 181 0.28 -6.62 -0.07
C PRO A 181 1.63 -6.33 0.59
N PHE A 182 2.70 -6.87 0.03
CA PHE A 182 4.07 -6.65 0.48
C PHE A 182 4.68 -5.35 -0.08
N LEU A 183 3.94 -4.55 -0.84
CA LEU A 183 4.39 -3.25 -1.32
C LEU A 183 4.28 -2.20 -0.22
N PHE A 184 5.40 -1.81 0.36
CA PHE A 184 5.48 -0.75 1.36
C PHE A 184 5.95 0.56 0.71
N GLN A 185 5.64 1.68 1.35
CA GLN A 185 6.07 3.02 0.95
C GLN A 185 7.11 3.54 1.93
N TYR A 186 7.99 4.44 1.51
CA TYR A 186 9.01 4.99 2.39
C TYR A 186 8.65 6.39 2.91
N PHE A 187 8.19 6.51 4.16
CA PHE A 187 7.98 7.78 4.87
C PHE A 187 7.18 8.82 4.07
N GLY A 188 6.12 8.38 3.39
CA GLY A 188 5.29 9.25 2.56
C GLY A 188 5.94 9.75 1.27
N GLU A 189 7.21 9.45 1.02
CA GLU A 189 7.86 9.74 -0.26
C GLU A 189 7.29 8.82 -1.35
N PRO A 190 7.32 9.23 -2.64
CA PRO A 190 6.91 8.39 -3.77
C PRO A 190 7.93 7.27 -4.08
N ARG A 191 8.49 6.66 -3.02
CA ARG A 191 9.44 5.56 -3.08
C ARG A 191 8.80 4.33 -2.45
N PHE A 192 8.78 3.23 -3.19
CA PHE A 192 8.09 2.01 -2.81
C PHE A 192 9.04 0.84 -2.87
N PHE A 193 8.85 -0.13 -1.96
CA PHE A 193 9.72 -1.28 -1.85
C PHE A 193 8.97 -2.54 -1.43
N CYS A 194 9.56 -3.71 -1.73
CA CYS A 194 9.05 -5.00 -1.27
C CYS A 194 9.48 -5.25 0.17
N ALA A 195 8.53 -5.42 1.08
CA ALA A 195 8.76 -5.68 2.50
C ALA A 195 9.46 -7.02 2.78
N ILE A 196 9.52 -7.91 1.79
CA ILE A 196 10.13 -9.24 1.87
C ILE A 196 11.18 -9.46 0.77
N HIS A 197 11.82 -8.40 0.29
CA HIS A 197 12.67 -8.40 -0.91
C HIS A 197 13.65 -9.57 -1.00
N ASN A 198 14.39 -9.86 0.08
CA ASN A 198 15.45 -10.87 0.07
C ASN A 198 14.89 -12.30 0.12
N ILE A 199 13.70 -12.44 0.68
CA ILE A 199 12.98 -13.70 0.78
C ILE A 199 11.79 -13.76 -0.18
N LYS A 200 11.72 -12.92 -1.22
CA LYS A 200 10.60 -12.89 -2.17
C LYS A 200 10.42 -14.25 -2.87
N PRO A 201 9.20 -14.59 -3.32
CA PRO A 201 8.95 -15.86 -4.00
C PRO A 201 9.87 -16.08 -5.19
N VAL A 202 10.12 -17.34 -5.54
CA VAL A 202 10.99 -17.70 -6.67
C VAL A 202 10.47 -17.10 -7.98
N SER A 203 9.15 -17.07 -8.17
CA SER A 203 8.48 -16.40 -9.30
C SER A 203 8.81 -14.89 -9.36
N CYS A 204 8.80 -14.20 -8.22
CA CYS A 204 9.21 -12.81 -8.09
C CYS A 204 10.72 -12.59 -8.32
N ARG A 205 11.56 -13.63 -8.22
CA ARG A 205 13.01 -13.54 -8.50
C ARG A 205 13.32 -13.36 -9.98
N LEU A 206 12.48 -13.92 -10.85
CA LEU A 206 12.62 -13.79 -12.30
C LEU A 206 12.37 -12.36 -12.80
N PHE A 207 11.64 -11.55 -12.03
CA PHE A 207 11.50 -10.12 -12.32
C PHE A 207 12.74 -9.39 -11.86
N GLU A 208 13.46 -8.79 -12.81
CA GLU A 208 14.71 -8.08 -12.55
C GLU A 208 14.60 -6.59 -12.89
N GLN A 209 15.74 -5.88 -12.92
CA GLN A 209 15.79 -4.44 -13.13
C GLN A 209 15.23 -4.04 -14.50
N GLU A 210 15.53 -4.82 -15.52
CA GLU A 210 15.11 -4.57 -16.89
C GLU A 210 13.58 -4.63 -17.05
N ASP A 211 12.92 -5.62 -16.45
CA ASP A 211 11.45 -5.72 -16.46
C ASP A 211 10.80 -4.53 -15.75
N CYS A 212 11.42 -4.06 -14.66
CA CYS A 212 10.95 -2.87 -13.95
C CYS A 212 11.09 -1.61 -14.81
N ARG A 213 12.20 -1.44 -15.53
CA ARG A 213 12.43 -0.29 -16.43
C ARG A 213 11.42 -0.28 -17.57
N ARG A 214 11.20 -1.41 -18.24
CA ARG A 214 10.19 -1.51 -19.31
C ARG A 214 8.80 -1.12 -18.83
N ARG A 215 8.37 -1.63 -17.67
CA ARG A 215 7.07 -1.28 -17.08
C ARG A 215 6.96 0.19 -16.64
N LEU A 216 8.08 0.82 -16.28
CA LEU A 216 8.13 2.26 -15.98
C LEU A 216 7.96 3.11 -17.24
N GLU A 217 8.59 2.71 -18.36
CA GLU A 217 8.44 3.34 -19.67
C GLU A 217 6.99 3.23 -20.18
N ASP A 218 6.39 2.04 -20.07
CA ASP A 218 4.99 1.80 -20.46
C ASP A 218 3.99 2.63 -19.64
N ARG A 219 4.31 2.94 -18.37
CA ARG A 219 3.47 3.78 -17.53
C ARG A 219 3.32 5.20 -18.09
N GLY A 220 4.34 5.70 -18.80
CA GLY A 220 4.30 6.98 -19.50
C GLY A 220 3.35 6.99 -20.70
N LEU A 221 3.06 5.83 -21.31
CA LEU A 221 2.13 5.71 -22.45
C LEU A 221 0.65 5.79 -22.04
N HIS A 222 0.34 5.53 -20.77
CA HIS A 222 -1.03 5.56 -20.21
C HIS A 222 -1.25 6.70 -19.21
N SER A 223 -0.29 7.62 -19.08
CA SER A 223 -0.38 8.81 -18.22
C SER A 223 -0.58 10.05 -19.09
N ASN A 224 -1.76 10.17 -19.73
CA ASN A 224 -2.27 11.40 -20.32
C ASN A 224 -3.74 11.57 -19.93
#